data_AF-A0A432QVE5-F1
#
_entry.id   AF-A0A432QVE5-F1
#
_cell.length_a   1.000
_cell.length_b   1.000
_cell.length_c   1.000
_cell.angle_alpha   90.00
_cell.angle_beta   90.00
_cell.angle_gamma   90.00
#
_symmetry.space_group_name_H-M   'P 1'
#
loop_
_entity.id
_entity.type
_entity.pdbx_description
1 polymer ?
#
loop_
_entity_poly.entity_id
_entity_poly.type
_entity_poly.pdbx_seq_one_letter_code
_entity_poly.pdbx_strand_id
1 'polypeptide(L)'
;MEKLPFSKLQGTGNDFVIIDNRKDTFKRFCFPLKEEEAIRRICSRRTGVGADGLILVEKSDVAHFRWRFFNADGSVAEMCGNGARCAARFAYMHGIAPARMRFETMAGIIEAMVSDINVSIKMTAPRDFNLHR
;
A
#
# COMPACT_ATOMS: atom_id res chain seq x y z
N MET A 1 -13.51 22.21 -2.07
CA MET A 1 -13.22 20.77 -2.30
C MET A 1 -12.07 20.37 -1.40
N GLU A 2 -12.25 19.32 -0.60
CA GLU A 2 -11.18 18.75 0.23
C GLU A 2 -10.11 18.15 -0.69
N LYS A 3 -8.83 18.46 -0.42
CA LYS A 3 -7.70 17.91 -1.18
C LYS A 3 -7.15 16.72 -0.40
N LEU A 4 -6.87 15.62 -1.09
CA LEU A 4 -6.20 14.45 -0.53
C LEU A 4 -4.77 14.36 -1.08
N PRO A 5 -3.74 14.66 -0.28
CA PRO A 5 -2.35 14.43 -0.67
C PRO A 5 -2.11 12.93 -0.89
N PHE A 6 -1.42 12.60 -1.97
CA PHE A 6 -1.01 11.24 -2.27
C PHE A 6 0.38 11.24 -2.94
N SER A 7 1.05 10.11 -2.88
CA SER A 7 2.24 9.83 -3.70
C SER A 7 1.91 8.74 -4.71
N LYS A 8 2.43 8.86 -5.94
CA LYS A 8 2.34 7.80 -6.94
C LYS A 8 3.71 7.14 -7.09
N LEU A 9 3.81 5.87 -6.71
CA LEU A 9 5.05 5.09 -6.77
C LEU A 9 4.87 3.92 -7.72
N GLN A 10 5.97 3.46 -8.29
CA GLN A 10 6.00 2.30 -9.18
C GLN A 10 7.12 1.36 -8.76
N GLY A 11 6.85 0.06 -8.84
CA GLY A 11 7.83 -1.00 -8.62
C GLY A 11 7.75 -2.05 -9.72
N THR A 12 8.80 -2.15 -10.54
CA THR A 12 8.99 -3.21 -11.56
C THR A 12 7.77 -3.43 -12.48
N GLY A 13 7.09 -2.35 -12.85
CA GLY A 13 5.93 -2.34 -13.74
C GLY A 13 4.64 -1.93 -13.03
N ASN A 14 4.46 -2.29 -11.77
CA ASN A 14 3.21 -1.99 -11.05
C ASN A 14 3.22 -0.62 -10.38
N ASP A 15 2.20 0.18 -10.63
CA ASP A 15 2.03 1.52 -10.06
C ASP A 15 0.92 1.58 -8.99
N PHE A 16 1.18 2.35 -7.94
CA PHE A 16 0.31 2.46 -6.77
C PHE A 16 0.09 3.92 -6.39
N VAL A 17 -1.15 4.25 -6.05
CA VAL A 17 -1.47 5.47 -5.28
C VAL A 17 -1.25 5.14 -3.80
N ILE A 18 -0.42 5.93 -3.11
CA ILE A 18 -0.13 5.74 -1.68
C ILE A 18 -0.54 6.98 -0.91
N ILE A 19 -1.30 6.78 0.17
CA ILE A 19 -1.84 7.85 1.00
C ILE A 19 -1.42 7.60 2.45
N ASP A 20 -0.91 8.64 3.12
CA ASP A 20 -0.76 8.63 4.57
C ASP A 20 -2.16 8.76 5.21
N ASN A 21 -2.67 7.64 5.72
CA ASN A 21 -3.97 7.51 6.35
C ASN A 21 -3.86 7.34 7.88
N ARG A 22 -2.73 7.71 8.51
CA ARG A 22 -2.54 7.59 9.98
C ARG A 22 -3.48 8.47 10.82
N LYS A 23 -4.24 9.37 10.18
CA LYS A 23 -5.25 10.25 10.79
C LYS A 23 -6.66 9.99 10.24
N ASP A 24 -6.90 8.81 9.65
CA ASP A 24 -8.20 8.40 9.09
C ASP A 24 -8.78 9.37 8.06
N THR A 25 -7.91 10.02 7.30
CA THR A 25 -8.27 11.08 6.33
C THR A 25 -9.00 10.54 5.11
N PHE A 26 -8.72 9.30 4.69
CA PHE A 26 -9.30 8.73 3.48
C PHE A 26 -10.82 8.55 3.60
N LYS A 27 -11.29 8.05 4.74
CA LYS A 27 -12.71 7.84 5.02
C LYS A 27 -13.52 9.14 4.94
N ARG A 28 -12.94 10.25 5.42
CA ARG A 28 -13.58 11.57 5.30
C ARG A 28 -13.58 12.07 3.86
N PHE A 29 -12.46 11.92 3.16
CA PHE A 29 -12.32 12.34 1.77
C PHE A 29 -13.30 11.61 0.83
N CYS A 30 -13.53 10.31 1.05
CA CYS A 30 -14.40 9.54 0.16
C CYS A 30 -15.90 9.75 0.42
N PHE A 31 -16.31 10.33 1.55
CA PHE A 31 -17.73 10.52 1.87
C PHE A 31 -18.43 11.40 0.82
N PRO A 32 -19.65 11.03 0.34
CA PRO A 32 -20.51 9.94 0.81
C PRO A 32 -20.29 8.58 0.12
N LEU A 33 -19.29 8.44 -0.73
CA LEU A 33 -18.98 7.18 -1.40
C LEU A 33 -18.44 6.14 -0.41
N LYS A 34 -18.67 4.87 -0.73
CA LYS A 34 -17.92 3.77 -0.11
C LYS A 34 -16.47 3.83 -0.55
N GLU A 35 -15.55 3.37 0.29
CA GLU A 35 -14.12 3.39 0.00
C GLU A 35 -13.78 2.66 -1.30
N GLU A 36 -14.38 1.49 -1.55
CA GLU A 36 -14.10 0.68 -2.74
C GLU A 36 -14.53 1.39 -4.02
N GLU A 37 -15.62 2.17 -3.95
CA GLU A 37 -16.06 2.98 -5.09
C GLU A 37 -15.12 4.16 -5.33
N ALA A 38 -14.69 4.84 -4.27
CA ALA A 38 -13.70 5.91 -4.38
C ALA A 38 -12.38 5.38 -4.94
N ILE A 39 -11.91 4.21 -4.49
CA ILE A 39 -10.70 3.54 -5.00
C ILE A 39 -10.85 3.24 -6.50
N ARG A 40 -11.96 2.66 -6.94
CA ARG A 40 -12.22 2.42 -8.37
C ARG A 40 -12.11 3.70 -9.21
N ARG A 41 -12.66 4.80 -8.70
CA ARG A 41 -12.58 6.11 -9.38
C ARG A 41 -11.15 6.65 -9.40
N ILE A 42 -10.41 6.55 -8.29
CA ILE A 42 -9.02 7.01 -8.19
C ILE A 42 -8.10 6.20 -9.12
N CYS A 43 -8.25 4.88 -9.12
CA CYS A 43 -7.41 3.96 -9.91
C CYS A 43 -7.79 3.91 -11.41
N SER A 44 -8.94 4.48 -11.81
CA SER A 44 -9.31 4.60 -13.22
C SER A 44 -8.23 5.33 -14.02
N ARG A 45 -7.66 4.67 -15.03
CA ARG A 45 -6.58 5.25 -15.86
C ARG A 45 -7.02 6.39 -16.77
N ARG A 46 -8.31 6.46 -17.11
CA ARG A 46 -8.84 7.48 -18.04
C ARG A 46 -9.42 8.69 -17.32
N THR A 47 -10.00 8.47 -16.14
CA THR A 47 -10.77 9.50 -15.43
C THR A 47 -10.25 9.82 -14.04
N GLY A 48 -9.33 9.00 -13.52
CA GLY A 48 -8.68 9.18 -12.22
C GLY A 48 -7.18 9.42 -12.35
N VAL A 49 -6.46 9.09 -11.28
CA VAL A 49 -4.99 9.12 -11.23
C VAL A 49 -4.38 7.99 -12.07
N GLY A 50 -5.10 6.86 -12.17
CA GLY A 50 -4.68 5.66 -12.87
C GLY A 50 -3.63 4.88 -12.10
N ALA A 51 -3.94 3.69 -11.58
CA ALA A 51 -2.96 2.85 -10.90
C ALA A 51 -3.43 1.38 -10.89
N ASP A 52 -2.51 0.45 -10.69
CA ASP A 52 -2.85 -0.97 -10.47
C ASP A 52 -3.48 -1.19 -9.09
N GLY A 53 -3.24 -0.28 -8.14
CA GLY A 53 -3.93 -0.30 -6.86
C GLY A 53 -3.65 0.91 -5.98
N LEU A 54 -4.23 0.88 -4.78
CA LEU A 54 -4.13 1.94 -3.78
C LEU A 54 -3.69 1.35 -2.43
N ILE A 55 -2.73 2.01 -1.79
CA ILE A 55 -2.20 1.63 -0.48
C ILE A 55 -2.48 2.76 0.51
N LEU A 56 -3.20 2.44 1.58
CA LEU A 56 -3.34 3.30 2.75
C LEU A 56 -2.26 2.92 3.76
N VAL A 57 -1.48 3.90 4.22
CA VAL A 57 -0.51 3.74 5.32
C VAL A 57 -1.17 4.22 6.61
N GLU A 58 -1.40 3.31 7.53
CA GLU A 58 -2.19 3.48 8.74
C GLU A 58 -1.33 3.28 10.00
N LYS A 59 -1.87 3.65 11.15
CA LYS A 59 -1.22 3.36 12.44
C LYS A 59 -1.26 1.86 12.71
N SER A 60 -0.22 1.35 13.36
CA SER A 60 -0.18 -0.01 13.91
C SER A 60 0.33 0.07 15.35
N ASP A 61 -0.20 -0.77 16.22
CA ASP A 61 0.23 -0.89 17.61
C ASP A 61 1.38 -1.91 17.78
N VAL A 62 1.64 -2.73 16.75
CA VAL A 62 2.58 -3.86 16.80
C VAL A 62 3.74 -3.75 15.82
N ALA A 63 3.69 -2.78 14.90
CA ALA A 63 4.69 -2.54 13.86
C ALA A 63 4.88 -1.03 13.64
N HIS A 64 5.81 -0.64 12.75
CA HIS A 64 6.08 0.80 12.51
C HIS A 64 4.91 1.49 11.80
N PHE A 65 4.16 0.74 10.98
CA PHE A 65 2.90 1.14 10.39
C PHE A 65 2.11 -0.11 9.99
N ARG A 66 0.83 0.08 9.68
CA ARG A 66 -0.01 -0.92 9.01
C ARG A 66 -0.27 -0.45 7.60
N TRP A 67 -0.33 -1.36 6.65
CA TRP A 67 -0.86 -1.02 5.33
C TRP A 67 -2.28 -1.57 5.15
N ARG A 68 -3.04 -0.95 4.27
CA ARG A 68 -4.28 -1.52 3.74
C ARG A 68 -4.23 -1.38 2.24
N PHE A 69 -4.13 -2.52 1.55
CA PHE A 69 -3.91 -2.56 0.11
C PHE A 69 -5.20 -2.95 -0.61
N PHE A 70 -5.51 -2.18 -1.65
CA PHE A 70 -6.66 -2.40 -2.52
C PHE A 70 -6.20 -2.51 -3.97
N ASN A 71 -6.76 -3.48 -4.69
CA ASN A 71 -6.64 -3.55 -6.15
C ASN A 71 -7.41 -2.39 -6.81
N ALA A 72 -7.14 -2.14 -8.09
CA ALA A 72 -7.83 -1.10 -8.87
C ALA A 72 -9.36 -1.25 -8.93
N ASP A 73 -9.89 -2.47 -8.75
CA ASP A 73 -11.33 -2.76 -8.71
C ASP A 73 -11.97 -2.49 -7.33
N GLY A 74 -11.18 -2.08 -6.35
CA GLY A 74 -11.60 -1.80 -4.97
C GLY A 74 -11.62 -3.03 -4.06
N SER A 75 -11.27 -4.22 -4.55
CA SER A 75 -11.10 -5.41 -3.69
C SER A 75 -9.86 -5.27 -2.79
N VAL A 76 -9.95 -5.82 -1.58
CA VAL A 76 -8.81 -5.84 -0.65
C VAL A 76 -7.85 -6.95 -1.07
N ALA A 77 -6.56 -6.64 -1.10
CA ALA A 77 -5.51 -7.60 -1.41
C ALA A 77 -4.59 -7.82 -0.20
N GLU A 78 -4.19 -9.08 -0.01
CA GLU A 78 -3.44 -9.46 1.20
C GLU A 78 -1.98 -9.03 1.15
N MET A 79 -1.33 -9.29 0.02
CA MET A 79 0.10 -9.06 -0.16
C MET A 79 0.46 -8.83 -1.63
N CYS A 80 1.33 -7.85 -1.89
CA CYS A 80 1.99 -7.67 -3.19
C CYS A 80 3.44 -7.24 -2.94
N GLY A 81 4.43 -7.99 -3.44
CA GLY A 81 5.84 -7.65 -3.23
C GLY A 81 6.24 -6.29 -3.82
N ASN A 82 5.65 -5.91 -4.96
CA ASN A 82 5.91 -4.62 -5.60
C ASN A 82 5.30 -3.47 -4.79
N GLY A 83 4.05 -3.64 -4.35
CA GLY A 83 3.38 -2.70 -3.45
C GLY A 83 4.14 -2.56 -2.13
N ALA A 84 4.61 -3.67 -1.55
CA ALA A 84 5.34 -3.69 -0.28
C ALA A 84 6.62 -2.86 -0.36
N ARG A 85 7.36 -2.96 -1.48
CA ARG A 85 8.53 -2.10 -1.73
C ARG A 85 8.13 -0.62 -1.80
N CYS A 86 7.04 -0.30 -2.49
CA CYS A 86 6.56 1.07 -2.61
C CYS A 86 6.10 1.63 -1.26
N ALA A 87 5.38 0.85 -0.46
CA ALA A 87 4.93 1.25 0.88
C ALA A 87 6.11 1.49 1.83
N ALA A 88 7.10 0.60 1.85
CA ALA A 88 8.31 0.78 2.65
C ALA A 88 9.10 2.04 2.23
N ARG A 89 9.26 2.27 0.92
CA ARG A 89 9.89 3.50 0.41
C ARG A 89 9.11 4.75 0.82
N PHE A 90 7.80 4.73 0.67
CA PHE A 90 6.92 5.82 1.08
C PHE A 90 7.08 6.14 2.57
N ALA A 91 7.01 5.12 3.42
CA ALA A 91 7.15 5.27 4.87
C ALA A 91 8.50 5.86 5.27
N TYR A 92 9.59 5.43 4.62
CA TYR A 92 10.92 5.98 4.85
C TYR A 92 11.02 7.46 4.45
N MET A 93 10.57 7.81 3.23
CA MET A 93 10.65 9.19 2.72
C MET A 93 9.84 10.18 3.55
N HIS A 94 8.75 9.74 4.19
CA HIS A 94 7.88 10.57 5.02
C HIS A 94 8.25 10.52 6.51
N GLY A 95 9.37 9.90 6.89
CA GLY A 95 9.80 9.78 8.29
C GLY A 95 8.83 8.98 9.17
N ILE A 96 8.03 8.09 8.56
CA ILE A 96 7.06 7.23 9.25
C ILE A 96 7.76 6.04 9.88
N ALA A 97 8.78 5.50 9.21
CA ALA A 97 9.54 4.34 9.66
C ALA A 97 11.03 4.49 9.32
N PRO A 98 11.95 3.92 10.13
CA PRO A 98 13.38 3.90 9.84
C PRO A 98 13.71 3.00 8.64
N ALA A 99 14.93 3.09 8.11
CA ALA A 99 15.36 2.32 6.93
C ALA A 99 15.16 0.80 7.09
N ARG A 100 15.41 0.24 8.27
CA ARG A 100 15.06 -1.14 8.64
C ARG A 100 13.73 -1.13 9.36
N MET A 101 12.69 -1.69 8.75
CA MET A 101 11.33 -1.57 9.26
C MET A 101 10.57 -2.89 9.22
N ARG A 102 9.41 -2.84 9.86
CA ARG A 102 8.39 -3.88 9.93
C ARG A 102 7.04 -3.21 9.80
N PHE A 103 6.14 -3.78 9.01
CA PHE A 103 4.78 -3.27 8.87
C PHE A 103 3.76 -4.39 8.80
N GLU A 104 2.57 -4.09 9.29
CA GLU A 104 1.45 -5.03 9.36
C GLU A 104 0.70 -5.10 8.03
N THR A 105 0.38 -6.31 7.61
CA THR A 105 -0.42 -6.62 6.43
C THR A 105 -1.46 -7.68 6.79
N MET A 106 -2.43 -7.93 5.90
CA MET A 106 -3.36 -9.06 6.10
C MET A 106 -2.64 -10.41 6.08
N ALA A 107 -1.52 -10.52 5.36
CA ALA A 107 -0.68 -11.72 5.35
C ALA A 107 0.26 -11.83 6.57
N GLY A 108 0.18 -10.89 7.52
CA GLY A 108 1.04 -10.82 8.71
C GLY A 108 2.07 -9.70 8.66
N ILE A 109 3.04 -9.73 9.57
CA ILE A 109 4.10 -8.72 9.65
C ILE A 109 5.15 -8.99 8.56
N ILE A 110 5.44 -7.96 7.77
CA ILE A 110 6.47 -7.97 6.73
C ILE A 110 7.68 -7.18 7.19
N GLU A 111 8.88 -7.73 6.99
CA GLU A 111 10.15 -7.03 7.24
C GLU A 111 10.67 -6.40 5.94
N ALA A 112 11.17 -5.18 6.04
CA ALA A 112 11.71 -4.44 4.90
C ALA A 112 13.00 -3.68 5.26
N MET A 113 13.85 -3.49 4.25
CA MET A 113 15.03 -2.65 4.32
C MET A 113 15.07 -1.72 3.11
N VAL A 114 15.21 -0.42 3.38
CA VAL A 114 15.43 0.62 2.36
C VAL A 114 16.91 0.98 2.36
N SER A 115 17.55 0.99 1.19
CA SER A 115 18.95 1.41 1.00
C SER A 115 19.06 2.21 -0.28
N ASP A 116 19.35 3.51 -0.17
CA ASP A 116 19.43 4.46 -1.30
C ASP A 116 18.19 4.42 -2.20
N ILE A 117 18.29 3.81 -3.39
CA ILE A 117 17.20 3.64 -4.36
C ILE A 117 16.52 2.27 -4.27
N ASN A 118 17.09 1.33 -3.51
CA ASN A 118 16.63 -0.05 -3.42
C ASN A 118 15.75 -0.29 -2.20
N VAL A 119 14.86 -1.26 -2.33
CA VAL A 119 14.04 -1.78 -1.24
C VAL A 119 14.02 -3.29 -1.30
N SER A 120 14.38 -3.93 -0.19
CA SER A 120 14.29 -5.39 -0.01
C SER A 120 13.14 -5.73 0.92
N ILE A 121 12.37 -6.75 0.55
CA ILE A 121 11.25 -7.27 1.34
C ILE A 121 11.55 -8.71 1.70
N LYS A 122 11.38 -9.07 2.96
CA LYS A 122 11.40 -10.46 3.40
C LYS A 122 10.06 -11.10 3.02
N MET A 123 10.08 -12.00 2.05
CA MET A 123 8.90 -12.75 1.66
C MET A 123 8.52 -13.74 2.76
N THR A 124 7.22 -13.99 2.91
CA THR A 124 6.73 -15.09 3.73
C THR A 124 7.26 -16.42 3.17
N ALA A 125 7.46 -17.40 4.06
CA ALA A 125 7.88 -18.72 3.62
C ALA A 125 6.82 -19.31 2.67
N PRO A 126 7.21 -19.84 1.50
CA PRO A 126 6.28 -20.51 0.61
C PRO A 126 5.65 -21.71 1.32
N ARG A 127 4.41 -22.02 0.97
CA ARG A 127 3.66 -23.15 1.53
C ARG A 127 3.00 -23.96 0.42
N ASP A 128 2.81 -25.25 0.67
CA ASP A 128 1.89 -26.12 -0.08
C ASP A 128 2.03 -26.08 -1.61
N PHE A 129 3.27 -26.07 -2.13
CA PHE A 129 3.49 -26.15 -3.57
C PHE A 129 3.03 -27.51 -4.09
N ASN A 130 1.98 -27.51 -4.92
CA ASN A 130 1.51 -28.69 -5.63
C ASN A 130 1.17 -28.32 -7.07
N LEU A 131 1.92 -28.86 -8.02
CA LEU A 131 1.76 -28.59 -9.44
C LEU A 131 0.52 -29.29 -10.05
N HIS A 132 -0.05 -30.26 -9.34
CA HIS A 132 -1.05 -31.20 -9.86
C HIS A 132 -2.30 -31.33 -8.96
N ARG A 133 -2.49 -30.39 -8.03
CA ARG A 133 -3.77 -30.23 -7.33
C ARG A 133 -4.59 -29.14 -7.98
#